data_AF-G0APC2-F1
#
_entry.id   AF-G0APC2-F1
#
_cell.length_a   1.000
_cell.length_b   1.000
_cell.length_c   1.000
_cell.angle_alpha   90.00
_cell.angle_beta   90.00
_cell.angle_gamma   90.00
#
_symmetry.space_group_name_H-M   'P 1'
#
loop_
_entity.id
_entity.type
_entity.pdbx_description
1 polymer ?
#
loop_
_entity_poly.entity_id
_entity_poly.type
_entity_poly.pdbx_seq_one_letter_code
_entity_poly.pdbx_strand_id
1 'polypeptide(L)'
;MFYGIFYGYKRIKGNRFFTDYASVCRFSKKNFKTFNKAYYLEFRFKTGSVFMYVHTISYFVDGRNIRSIRKLYKKILKLEQEVFKFYSKDLQPEGIITKWVAKIKQKREERLDQIGNLINPPPHLRVRSRFRKF
;
A
#
# COMPACT_ATOMS: atom_id res chain seq x y z
N MET A 1 12.25 5.18 -22.97
CA MET A 1 11.52 3.89 -22.87
C MET A 1 10.79 3.80 -21.54
N PHE A 2 9.48 3.54 -21.58
CA PHE A 2 8.64 3.30 -20.40
C PHE A 2 8.72 1.84 -19.97
N TYR A 3 8.84 1.58 -18.68
CA TYR A 3 8.88 0.22 -18.11
C TYR A 3 7.55 -0.20 -17.54
N GLY A 4 6.86 0.67 -16.81
CA GLY A 4 5.54 0.36 -16.25
C GLY A 4 5.16 1.27 -15.09
N ILE A 5 4.01 0.97 -14.48
CA ILE A 5 3.54 1.60 -13.25
C ILE A 5 3.77 0.62 -12.10
N PHE A 6 4.31 1.10 -10.99
CA PHE A 6 4.52 0.33 -9.78
C PHE A 6 3.87 1.03 -8.59
N TYR A 7 3.36 0.25 -7.65
CA TYR A 7 2.77 0.79 -6.42
C TYR A 7 3.62 0.44 -5.22
N GLY A 8 3.70 1.36 -4.27
CA GLY A 8 4.48 1.15 -3.07
C GLY A 8 4.13 2.13 -1.96
N TYR A 9 4.90 2.03 -0.88
CA TYR A 9 4.86 3.00 0.19
C TYR A 9 6.26 3.23 0.77
N LYS A 10 6.51 4.43 1.29
CA LYS A 10 7.70 4.77 2.05
C LYS A 10 7.33 5.13 3.48
N ARG A 11 8.21 4.83 4.44
CA ARG A 11 8.05 5.34 5.82
C ARG A 11 8.30 6.84 5.81
N ILE A 12 7.41 7.59 6.46
CA ILE A 12 7.50 9.05 6.56
C ILE A 12 8.40 9.44 7.74
N LYS A 13 8.21 8.81 8.90
CA LYS A 13 8.96 9.12 10.12
C LYS A 13 10.47 8.92 9.88
N GLY A 14 11.25 9.97 10.13
CA GLY A 14 12.70 9.97 9.98
C GLY A 14 13.22 10.17 8.56
N ASN A 15 12.34 10.42 7.58
CA ASN A 15 12.76 10.63 6.20
C ASN A 15 12.75 12.13 5.84
N ARG A 16 13.94 12.68 5.54
CA ARG A 16 14.16 14.10 5.21
C ARG A 16 13.34 14.58 4.01
N PHE A 17 13.04 13.71 3.05
CA PHE A 17 12.19 14.08 1.91
C PHE A 17 10.77 14.49 2.34
N PHE A 18 10.29 14.01 3.49
CA PHE A 18 8.92 14.28 3.94
C PHE A 18 8.82 15.35 5.03
N THR A 19 9.94 15.99 5.41
CA THR A 19 9.95 16.98 6.50
C THR A 19 9.16 18.25 6.16
N ASP A 20 9.15 18.64 4.89
CA ASP A 20 8.48 19.82 4.35
C ASP A 20 7.28 19.46 3.44
N TYR A 21 6.97 18.16 3.29
CA TYR A 21 5.90 17.67 2.43
C TYR A 21 4.54 18.31 2.73
N ALA A 22 4.23 18.52 4.01
CA ALA A 22 3.00 19.20 4.40
C ALA A 22 2.94 20.65 3.91
N SER A 23 4.07 21.37 3.89
CA SER A 23 4.14 22.74 3.34
C SER A 23 4.06 22.74 1.81
N VAL A 24 4.84 21.90 1.13
CA VAL A 24 4.89 21.84 -0.34
C VAL A 24 3.54 21.42 -0.92
N CYS A 25 2.89 20.42 -0.32
CA CYS A 25 1.61 19.89 -0.80
C CYS A 25 0.38 20.61 -0.22
N ARG A 26 0.56 21.74 0.49
CA ARG A 26 -0.52 22.46 1.22
C ARG A 26 -1.40 21.53 2.05
N PHE A 27 -0.78 20.53 2.66
CA PHE A 27 -1.47 19.52 3.46
C PHE A 27 -1.50 19.95 4.92
N SER A 28 -2.58 19.63 5.64
CA SER A 28 -2.65 19.92 7.07
C SER A 28 -1.51 19.24 7.82
N LYS A 29 -0.62 20.03 8.45
CA LYS A 29 0.49 19.52 9.28
C LYS A 29 -0.03 18.60 10.40
N LYS A 30 -1.20 18.91 10.98
CA LYS A 30 -1.85 18.09 12.01
C LYS A 30 -2.22 16.71 11.48
N ASN A 31 -2.83 16.64 10.30
CA ASN A 31 -3.21 15.36 9.69
C ASN A 31 -1.98 14.58 9.25
N PHE A 32 -0.98 15.25 8.67
CA PHE A 32 0.25 14.62 8.20
C PHE A 32 1.04 13.93 9.32
N LYS A 33 1.07 14.50 10.53
CA LYS A 33 1.72 13.90 11.70
C LYS A 33 1.17 12.51 12.06
N THR A 34 -0.07 12.20 11.67
CA THR A 34 -0.66 10.87 11.92
C THR A 34 -0.23 9.82 10.90
N PHE A 35 0.48 10.22 9.84
CA PHE A 35 0.86 9.31 8.76
C PHE A 35 2.20 8.64 9.04
N ASN A 36 2.16 7.31 9.17
CA ASN A 36 3.38 6.50 9.27
C ASN A 36 3.99 6.17 7.89
N LYS A 37 3.17 6.20 6.83
CA LYS A 37 3.51 5.76 5.48
C LYS A 37 2.95 6.72 4.42
N ALA A 38 3.75 7.01 3.39
CA ALA A 38 3.34 7.70 2.18
C ALA A 38 3.21 6.68 1.06
N TYR A 39 2.00 6.51 0.53
CA TYR A 39 1.72 5.63 -0.60
C TYR A 39 1.98 6.35 -1.91
N TYR A 40 2.47 5.62 -2.91
CA TYR A 40 2.83 6.18 -4.20
C TYR A 40 2.52 5.26 -5.37
N LEU A 41 2.37 5.89 -6.54
CA LEU A 41 2.49 5.29 -7.85
C LEU A 41 3.81 5.76 -8.46
N GLU A 42 4.58 4.84 -9.02
CA GLU A 42 5.85 5.09 -9.66
C GLU A 42 5.70 4.80 -11.15
N PHE A 43 5.82 5.83 -11.97
CA PHE A 43 5.97 5.70 -13.42
C PHE A 43 7.45 5.50 -13.72
N ARG A 44 7.83 4.28 -14.09
CA ARG A 44 9.24 3.92 -14.28
C ARG A 44 9.63 4.00 -15.74
N PHE A 45 10.78 4.62 -15.98
CA PHE A 45 11.38 4.81 -17.29
C PHE A 45 12.84 4.33 -17.28
N LYS A 46 13.44 4.15 -18.47
CA LYS A 46 14.88 3.84 -18.60
C LYS A 46 15.77 4.91 -17.95
N THR A 47 15.38 6.18 -18.02
CA THR A 47 16.16 7.33 -17.54
C THR A 47 15.89 7.70 -16.08
N GLY A 48 14.93 7.06 -15.42
CA GLY A 48 14.52 7.45 -14.07
C GLY A 48 13.07 7.10 -13.77
N SER A 49 12.49 7.77 -12.78
CA SER A 49 11.11 7.50 -12.36
C SER A 49 10.41 8.75 -11.86
N VAL A 50 9.10 8.83 -12.12
CA VAL A 50 8.23 9.87 -11.59
C VAL A 50 7.36 9.26 -10.50
N PHE A 51 7.41 9.83 -9.30
CA PHE A 51 6.63 9.37 -8.15
C PHE A 51 5.44 10.30 -7.91
N MET A 52 4.24 9.73 -7.91
CA MET A 52 3.02 10.41 -7.50
C MET A 52 2.60 9.89 -6.13
N TYR A 53 2.71 10.74 -5.10
CA TYR A 53 2.30 10.40 -3.75
C TYR A 53 0.82 10.70 -3.53
N VAL A 54 0.06 9.69 -3.14
CA VAL A 54 -1.39 9.78 -2.96
C VAL A 54 -1.77 9.14 -1.62
N HIS A 55 -2.01 9.96 -0.60
CA HIS A 55 -2.32 9.47 0.75
C HIS A 55 -3.53 8.54 0.78
N THR A 56 -4.60 8.92 0.07
CA THR A 56 -5.89 8.20 0.03
C THR A 56 -5.79 6.77 -0.51
N ILE A 57 -4.66 6.37 -1.12
CA ILE A 57 -4.40 4.96 -1.47
C ILE A 57 -4.36 4.07 -0.22
N SER A 58 -3.95 4.61 0.94
CA SER A 58 -3.95 3.87 2.21
C SER A 58 -5.32 3.27 2.52
N TYR A 59 -6.40 3.96 2.14
CA TYR A 59 -7.74 3.49 2.43
C TYR A 59 -8.17 2.28 1.60
N PHE A 60 -7.59 2.05 0.42
CA PHE A 60 -7.80 0.81 -0.35
C PHE A 60 -7.25 -0.40 0.41
N VAL A 61 -6.09 -0.22 1.03
CA VAL A 61 -5.41 -1.24 1.84
C VAL A 61 -6.18 -1.51 3.13
N ASP A 62 -6.72 -0.46 3.76
CA ASP A 62 -7.46 -0.59 5.01
C ASP A 62 -8.86 -1.20 4.85
N GLY A 63 -9.35 -1.35 3.61
CA GLY A 63 -10.68 -1.90 3.33
C GLY A 63 -11.83 -0.95 3.64
N ARG A 64 -11.56 0.34 3.87
CA ARG A 64 -12.59 1.34 4.16
C ARG A 64 -13.41 1.62 2.89
N ASN A 65 -14.72 1.36 2.95
CA ASN A 65 -15.62 1.60 1.83
C ASN A 65 -16.26 2.99 1.94
N ILE A 66 -15.54 4.01 1.46
CA ILE A 66 -16.04 5.39 1.38
C ILE A 66 -16.31 5.71 -0.09
N ARG A 67 -17.44 6.36 -0.39
CA ARG A 67 -17.82 6.77 -1.76
C ARG A 67 -16.69 7.52 -2.49
N SER A 68 -15.96 8.38 -1.80
CA SER A 68 -14.81 9.14 -2.32
C SER A 68 -13.64 8.23 -2.75
N ILE A 69 -13.38 7.16 -2.00
CA ILE A 69 -12.34 6.16 -2.30
C ILE A 69 -12.67 5.42 -3.60
N ARG A 70 -13.94 5.02 -3.79
CA ARG A 70 -14.39 4.39 -5.05
C ARG A 70 -14.19 5.28 -6.27
N LYS A 71 -14.47 6.59 -6.14
CA LYS A 71 -14.24 7.56 -7.23
C LYS A 71 -12.75 7.67 -7.56
N LEU A 72 -11.88 7.76 -6.55
CA LEU A 72 -10.44 7.78 -6.75
C LEU A 72 -9.95 6.51 -7.43
N TYR A 73 -10.46 5.35 -7.03
CA TYR A 73 -10.08 4.05 -7.61
C TYR A 73 -10.32 4.02 -9.12
N LYS A 74 -11.52 4.42 -9.54
CA LYS A 74 -11.88 4.47 -10.95
C LYS A 74 -10.98 5.43 -11.73
N LYS A 75 -10.60 6.57 -11.13
CA LYS A 75 -9.64 7.51 -11.75
C LYS A 75 -8.26 6.89 -11.91
N ILE A 76 -7.77 6.15 -10.92
CA ILE A 76 -6.47 5.47 -11.00
C ILE A 76 -6.50 4.36 -12.06
N LEU A 77 -7.55 3.54 -12.10
CA LEU A 77 -7.69 2.50 -13.15
C LEU A 77 -7.72 3.11 -14.56
N LYS A 78 -8.46 4.21 -14.73
CA LYS A 78 -8.48 4.94 -16.00
C LYS A 78 -7.11 5.51 -16.35
N LEU A 79 -6.39 6.07 -15.38
CA LEU A 79 -5.03 6.58 -15.55
C LEU A 79 -4.07 5.46 -15.98
N GLU A 80 -4.14 4.27 -15.38
CA GLU A 80 -3.31 3.12 -15.81
C GLU A 80 -3.56 2.78 -17.27
N GLN A 81 -4.83 2.69 -17.67
CA GLN A 81 -5.23 2.40 -19.06
C GLN A 81 -4.71 3.47 -20.04
N GLU A 82 -4.91 4.75 -19.71
CA GLU A 82 -4.50 5.86 -20.56
C GLU A 82 -2.97 5.94 -20.70
N VAL A 83 -2.22 5.72 -19.61
CA VAL A 83 -0.75 5.73 -19.64
C VAL A 83 -0.21 4.54 -20.45
N PHE A 84 -0.75 3.35 -20.26
CA PHE A 84 -0.33 2.17 -21.05
C PHE A 84 -0.64 2.34 -22.54
N LYS A 85 -1.84 2.86 -22.86
CA LYS A 85 -2.22 3.20 -24.24
C LYS A 85 -1.30 4.26 -24.85
N PHE A 86 -0.94 5.30 -24.10
CA PHE A 86 -0.04 6.36 -24.56
C PHE A 86 1.35 5.82 -24.94
N TYR A 87 1.85 4.82 -24.21
CA TYR A 87 3.14 4.17 -24.50
C TYR A 87 3.04 2.92 -25.38
N SER A 88 1.89 2.67 -26.02
CA SER A 88 1.62 1.50 -26.86
C SER A 88 1.98 0.17 -26.18
N LYS A 89 1.59 0.04 -24.91
CA LYS A 89 1.79 -1.17 -24.12
C LYS A 89 0.46 -1.77 -23.69
N ASP A 90 0.45 -3.10 -23.55
CA ASP A 90 -0.70 -3.81 -23.02
C ASP A 90 -0.75 -3.73 -21.50
N LEU A 91 -1.92 -3.34 -20.99
CA LEU A 91 -2.24 -3.39 -19.58
C LEU A 91 -2.98 -4.71 -19.30
N GLN A 92 -2.64 -5.37 -18.19
CA GLN A 92 -3.37 -6.57 -17.79
C GLN A 92 -4.84 -6.25 -17.45
N PRO A 93 -5.80 -7.14 -17.77
CA PRO A 93 -7.24 -6.84 -17.63
C PRO A 93 -7.65 -6.41 -16.22
N GLU A 94 -7.01 -6.97 -15.20
CA GLU A 94 -7.31 -6.71 -13.79
C GLU A 94 -6.78 -5.34 -13.30
N GLY A 95 -5.85 -4.70 -14.01
CA GLY A 95 -5.17 -3.49 -13.56
C GLY A 95 -4.08 -3.74 -12.49
N ILE A 96 -3.08 -2.87 -12.44
CA ILE A 96 -1.90 -3.06 -11.59
C ILE A 96 -2.23 -2.75 -10.13
N ILE A 97 -3.00 -1.67 -9.88
CA ILE A 97 -3.46 -1.32 -8.53
C ILE A 97 -4.28 -2.43 -7.88
N THR A 98 -5.15 -3.09 -8.65
CA THR A 98 -6.01 -4.17 -8.13
C THR A 98 -5.16 -5.31 -7.59
N LYS A 99 -4.19 -5.77 -8.40
CA LYS A 99 -3.25 -6.83 -8.00
C LYS A 99 -2.43 -6.44 -6.77
N TRP A 100 -1.95 -5.20 -6.75
CA TRP A 100 -1.15 -4.72 -5.64
C TRP A 100 -1.94 -4.63 -4.33
N VAL A 101 -3.19 -4.13 -4.36
CA VAL A 101 -4.07 -4.10 -3.18
C VAL A 101 -4.39 -5.51 -2.68
N ALA A 102 -4.72 -6.44 -3.59
CA ALA A 102 -4.99 -7.83 -3.24
C ALA A 102 -3.80 -8.48 -2.53
N LYS A 103 -2.58 -8.30 -3.08
CA LYS A 103 -1.34 -8.80 -2.47
C LYS A 103 -1.10 -8.24 -1.06
N ILE A 104 -1.45 -6.97 -0.81
CA ILE A 104 -1.29 -6.39 0.53
C ILE A 104 -2.29 -6.98 1.52
N LYS A 105 -3.54 -7.20 1.10
CA LYS A 105 -4.57 -7.81 1.94
C LYS A 105 -4.19 -9.24 2.33
N GLN A 106 -3.77 -10.05 1.35
CA GLN A 106 -3.28 -11.40 1.58
C GLN A 106 -2.13 -11.41 2.61
N LYS A 107 -1.10 -10.57 2.43
CA LYS A 107 0.01 -10.45 3.40
C LYS A 107 -0.42 -9.96 4.78
N ARG A 108 -1.56 -9.26 4.89
CA ARG A 108 -2.09 -8.83 6.18
C ARG A 108 -2.76 -9.99 6.87
N GLU A 109 -3.57 -10.76 6.16
CA GLU A 109 -4.23 -11.98 6.65
C GLU A 109 -3.18 -12.99 7.13
N GLU A 110 -2.18 -13.30 6.30
CA GLU A 110 -1.07 -14.20 6.67
C GLU A 110 -0.35 -13.80 7.97
N ARG A 111 -0.18 -12.49 8.20
CA ARG A 111 0.43 -11.99 9.45
C ARG A 111 -0.49 -12.09 10.65
N LEU A 112 -1.79 -11.87 10.45
CA LEU A 112 -2.78 -12.03 11.51
C LEU A 112 -2.87 -13.50 11.92
N ASP A 113 -2.81 -14.43 10.95
CA ASP A 113 -2.78 -15.86 11.21
C ASP A 113 -1.50 -16.26 11.96
N GLN A 114 -0.34 -15.73 11.56
CA GLN A 114 0.92 -15.94 12.30
C GLN A 114 0.83 -15.44 13.75
N ILE A 115 0.29 -14.25 13.98
CA ILE A 115 0.11 -13.70 15.33
C ILE A 115 -0.90 -14.54 16.12
N GLY A 116 -2.01 -14.95 15.50
CA GLY A 116 -2.99 -15.84 16.09
C GLY A 116 -2.37 -17.17 16.51
N ASN A 117 -1.52 -17.75 15.66
CA ASN A 117 -0.77 -18.98 15.96
C ASN A 117 0.30 -18.80 17.04
N LEU A 118 0.86 -17.59 17.22
CA LEU A 118 1.77 -17.31 18.34
C LEU A 118 1.03 -17.20 19.68
N ILE A 119 -0.16 -16.58 19.68
CA ILE A 119 -0.98 -16.41 20.89
C ILE A 119 -1.68 -17.72 21.27
N ASN A 120 -2.21 -18.43 20.27
CA ASN A 120 -2.96 -19.67 20.41
C ASN A 120 -2.43 -20.70 19.40
N PRO A 121 -1.30 -21.35 19.69
CA PRO A 121 -0.72 -22.32 18.79
C PRO A 121 -1.69 -23.48 18.51
N PRO A 122 -1.69 -24.03 17.28
CA PRO A 122 -2.50 -25.20 16.96
C PRO A 122 -2.14 -26.39 17.86
N PRO A 123 -3.06 -27.34 18.08
CA PRO A 123 -2.91 -28.39 19.10
C PRO A 123 -1.59 -29.18 19.03
N HIS A 124 -1.05 -29.39 17.82
CA HIS A 124 0.20 -30.10 17.59
C HIS A 124 1.47 -29.29 17.94
N LEU A 125 1.36 -27.97 18.13
CA LEU A 125 2.45 -27.07 18.56
C LEU A 125 2.30 -26.61 20.02
N ARG A 126 1.20 -26.96 20.71
CA ARG A 126 0.99 -26.63 22.13
C ARG A 126 1.90 -27.51 22.97
N VAL A 127 3.01 -26.95 23.47
CA VAL A 127 3.80 -27.60 24.51
C VAL A 127 2.97 -27.60 25.81
N ARG A 128 2.57 -28.79 26.30
CA ARG A 128 1.96 -28.91 27.64
C ARG A 128 3.01 -28.48 28.67
N SER A 129 2.83 -27.32 29.29
CA SER A 129 3.61 -26.96 30.48
C SER A 129 3.28 -27.98 31.58
N ARG A 130 4.24 -28.84 31.92
CA ARG A 130 4.18 -29.58 33.19
C ARG A 130 4.48 -28.57 34.29
N PHE A 131 3.47 -27.87 34.76
CA PHE A 131 3.54 -27.26 36.08
C PHE A 131 3.71 -28.39 37.09
N ARG A 132 4.95 -28.59 37.57
CA ARG A 132 5.17 -29.32 38.82
C ARG A 132 4.54 -28.48 39.92
N LYS A 133 3.41 -28.93 40.45
CA LYS A 133 2.92 -28.47 41.75
C LYS A 133 3.99 -28.87 42.77
N PHE A 134 4.60 -27.87 43.40
CA PHE A 134 5.34 -28.06 44.65
C PHE A 134 4.35 -28.09 45.79
#